data_AF-A0A933H5Y3-F1
#
_entry.id   AF-A0A933H5Y3-F1
#
_cell.length_a   1.000
_cell.length_b   1.000
_cell.length_c   1.000
_cell.angle_alpha   90.00
_cell.angle_beta   90.00
_cell.angle_gamma   90.00
#
_symmetry.space_group_name_H-M   'P 1'
#
loop_
_entity.id
_entity.type
_entity.pdbx_description
1 polymer ?
#
loop_
_entity_poly.entity_id
_entity_poly.type
_entity_poly.pdbx_seq_one_letter_code
_entity_poly.pdbx_strand_id
1 'polypeptide(L)'
;MALFKSREERRIERDIEVRRGTTAIQRNLRRLEKHEKEYAEKARRARRLGDGEQFAFLRGTLKKTAGERRLLERQLLNLETAMQIKDQAEGHAQFARSMQALAAAIGKAFGSADLAKTQARFETALAQARSMEERMALFLESTSELVSDAETDLVTDEEVDALLGVGPDDERAIDGRIESRLAELDRAAGGAAAG
;
A
#
# COMPACT_ATOMS: atom_id res chain seq x y z
N MET A 1 38.42 -2.09 -14.36
CA MET A 1 36.99 -2.21 -13.98
C MET A 1 36.19 -1.40 -14.99
N ALA A 2 35.20 -1.99 -15.66
CA ALA A 2 34.40 -1.27 -16.64
C ALA A 2 33.57 -0.19 -15.93
N LEU A 3 33.70 1.08 -16.34
CA LEU A 3 33.06 2.23 -15.70
C LEU A 3 31.53 2.28 -15.88
N PHE A 4 30.92 1.36 -16.62
CA PHE A 4 29.49 1.38 -16.94
C PHE A 4 28.88 -0.02 -16.86
N LYS A 5 27.78 -0.14 -16.09
CA LYS A 5 26.97 -1.36 -16.01
C LYS A 5 26.27 -1.63 -17.36
N SER A 6 26.22 -2.89 -17.77
CA SER A 6 25.45 -3.33 -18.92
C SER A 6 23.95 -3.07 -18.71
N ARG A 7 23.17 -3.07 -19.80
CA ARG A 7 21.70 -2.93 -19.72
C ARG A 7 21.06 -4.09 -18.95
N GLU A 8 21.61 -5.29 -19.09
CA GLU A 8 21.15 -6.48 -18.38
C GLU A 8 21.38 -6.35 -16.88
N GLU A 9 22.58 -5.93 -16.46
CA GLU A 9 22.89 -5.70 -15.05
C GLU A 9 21.96 -4.65 -14.44
N ARG A 10 21.66 -3.56 -15.15
CA ARG A 10 20.69 -2.55 -14.70
C ARG A 10 19.25 -3.06 -14.65
N ARG A 11 18.86 -4.03 -15.48
CA ARG A 11 17.53 -4.67 -15.38
C ARG A 11 17.45 -5.53 -14.13
N ILE A 12 18.46 -6.37 -13.92
CA ILE A 12 18.53 -7.28 -12.75
C ILE A 12 18.57 -6.49 -11.45
N GLU A 13 19.36 -5.42 -11.37
CA GLU A 13 19.45 -4.58 -10.18
C GLU A 13 18.12 -3.94 -9.82
N ARG A 14 17.40 -3.39 -10.81
CA ARG A 14 16.06 -2.84 -10.62
C ARG A 14 15.06 -3.90 -10.16
N ASP A 15 15.09 -5.09 -10.74
CA ASP A 15 14.22 -6.19 -10.32
C ASP A 15 14.49 -6.61 -8.87
N ILE A 16 15.75 -6.60 -8.45
CA ILE A 16 16.16 -6.86 -7.07
C ILE A 16 15.63 -5.75 -6.15
N GLU A 17 15.76 -4.48 -6.53
CA GLU A 17 15.26 -3.34 -5.76
C GLU A 17 13.74 -3.38 -5.59
N VAL A 18 13.00 -3.64 -6.66
CA VAL A 18 11.53 -3.78 -6.61
C VAL A 18 11.15 -4.89 -5.63
N ARG A 19 11.73 -6.09 -5.77
CA ARG A 19 11.46 -7.22 -4.86
C ARG A 19 11.80 -6.91 -3.40
N ARG A 20 12.90 -6.19 -3.16
CA ARG A 20 13.29 -5.73 -1.81
C ARG A 20 12.26 -4.75 -1.27
N GLY A 21 11.80 -3.80 -2.08
CA GLY A 21 10.74 -2.85 -1.76
C GLY A 21 9.44 -3.56 -1.40
N THR A 22 8.97 -4.49 -2.25
CA THR A 22 7.77 -5.31 -1.99
C THR A 22 7.86 -6.00 -0.63
N THR A 23 9.00 -6.67 -0.37
CA THR A 23 9.23 -7.40 0.88
C THR A 23 9.24 -6.48 2.09
N ALA A 24 9.81 -5.28 1.96
CA ALA A 24 9.83 -4.29 3.03
C ALA A 24 8.42 -3.78 3.35
N ILE A 25 7.62 -3.46 2.33
CA ILE A 25 6.22 -3.04 2.48
C ILE A 25 5.41 -4.14 3.17
N GLN A 26 5.52 -5.38 2.73
CA GLN A 26 4.82 -6.52 3.34
C GLN A 26 5.18 -6.73 4.82
N ARG A 27 6.45 -6.55 5.20
CA ARG A 27 6.88 -6.61 6.61
C ARG A 27 6.30 -5.46 7.43
N ASN A 28 6.30 -4.26 6.88
CA ASN A 28 5.72 -3.08 7.53
C ASN A 28 4.21 -3.25 7.74
N LEU A 29 3.48 -3.75 6.75
CA LEU A 29 2.05 -4.04 6.86
C LEU A 29 1.74 -4.98 8.04
N ARG A 30 2.44 -6.11 8.15
CA ARG A 30 2.27 -7.05 9.28
C ARG A 30 2.54 -6.40 10.63
N ARG A 31 3.50 -5.46 10.69
CA ARG A 31 3.81 -4.70 11.91
C ARG A 31 2.68 -3.72 12.25
N LEU A 32 2.17 -2.98 11.27
CA LEU A 32 1.06 -2.04 11.46
C LEU A 32 -0.22 -2.76 11.88
N GLU A 33 -0.56 -3.90 11.28
CA GLU A 33 -1.69 -4.74 11.70
C GLU A 33 -1.58 -5.17 13.17
N LYS A 34 -0.37 -5.53 13.62
CA LYS A 34 -0.12 -5.88 15.02
C LYS A 34 -0.29 -4.65 15.92
N HIS A 35 0.25 -3.50 15.52
CA HIS A 35 0.12 -2.25 16.27
C HIS A 35 -1.35 -1.81 16.39
N GLU A 36 -2.14 -1.89 15.31
CA GLU A 36 -3.58 -1.58 15.34
C GLU A 36 -4.31 -2.41 16.41
N LYS A 37 -4.06 -3.73 16.44
CA LYS A 37 -4.66 -4.62 17.45
C LYS A 37 -4.24 -4.23 18.87
N GLU A 38 -2.96 -3.95 19.08
CA GLU A 38 -2.46 -3.54 20.40
C GLU A 38 -3.00 -2.19 20.85
N TYR A 39 -3.12 -1.21 19.94
CA TYR A 39 -3.71 0.10 20.26
C TYR A 39 -5.19 -0.02 20.55
N ALA A 40 -5.94 -0.84 19.79
CA ALA A 40 -7.35 -1.09 20.06
C ALA A 40 -7.56 -1.71 21.46
N GLU A 41 -6.76 -2.71 21.85
CA GLU A 41 -6.83 -3.31 23.19
C GLU A 41 -6.51 -2.30 24.30
N LYS A 42 -5.46 -1.49 24.10
CA LYS A 42 -5.08 -0.42 25.05
C LYS A 42 -6.19 0.63 25.16
N ALA A 43 -6.80 1.03 24.05
CA ALA A 43 -7.88 2.02 24.04
C ALA A 43 -9.10 1.50 24.80
N ARG A 44 -9.53 0.26 24.54
CA ARG A 44 -10.61 -0.39 25.30
C ARG A 44 -10.31 -0.47 26.79
N ARG A 45 -9.04 -0.72 27.16
CA ARG A 45 -8.62 -0.70 28.57
C ARG A 45 -8.68 0.69 29.19
N ALA A 46 -8.16 1.71 28.52
CA ALA A 46 -8.23 3.11 28.99
C ALA A 46 -9.70 3.53 29.23
N ARG A 47 -10.58 3.17 28.30
CA ARG A 47 -12.04 3.39 28.44
C ARG A 47 -12.62 2.70 29.68
N ARG A 48 -12.27 1.43 29.94
CA ARG A 48 -12.73 0.71 31.15
C ARG A 48 -12.23 1.32 32.46
N LEU A 49 -11.07 1.98 32.43
CA LEU A 49 -10.48 2.66 33.57
C LEU A 49 -11.05 4.08 33.79
N GLY A 50 -11.86 4.58 32.86
CA GLY A 50 -12.38 5.96 32.89
C GLY A 50 -11.34 7.01 32.49
N ASP A 51 -10.23 6.59 31.88
CA ASP A 51 -9.16 7.48 31.45
C ASP A 51 -9.45 8.00 30.03
N GLY A 52 -10.22 9.09 29.97
CA GLY A 52 -10.69 9.69 28.72
C GLY A 52 -9.58 10.30 27.87
N GLU A 53 -8.55 10.88 28.50
CA GLU A 53 -7.40 11.46 27.80
C GLU A 53 -6.59 10.38 27.10
N GLN A 54 -6.25 9.30 27.83
CA GLN A 54 -5.52 8.18 27.27
C GLN A 54 -6.34 7.44 26.20
N PHE A 55 -7.67 7.36 26.37
CA PHE A 55 -8.56 6.81 25.35
C PHE A 55 -8.54 7.64 24.06
N ALA A 56 -8.70 8.97 24.15
CA ALA A 56 -8.68 9.86 23.00
C ALA A 56 -7.33 9.81 22.25
N PHE A 57 -6.22 9.81 22.99
CA PHE A 57 -4.89 9.65 22.41
C PHE A 57 -4.72 8.33 21.65
N LEU A 58 -5.15 7.20 22.25
CA LEU A 58 -5.04 5.89 21.63
C LEU A 58 -5.97 5.75 20.41
N ARG A 59 -7.17 6.35 20.45
CA ARG A 59 -8.08 6.42 19.30
C ARG A 59 -7.44 7.17 18.12
N GLY A 60 -6.84 8.34 18.37
CA GLY A 60 -6.11 9.09 17.34
C GLY A 60 -4.88 8.34 16.79
N THR A 61 -4.16 7.63 17.66
CA THR A 61 -3.01 6.79 17.25
C THR A 61 -3.45 5.61 16.38
N LEU A 62 -4.57 4.97 16.75
CA LEU A 62 -5.18 3.90 15.97
C LEU A 62 -5.59 4.40 14.58
N LYS A 63 -6.25 5.56 14.48
CA LYS A 63 -6.62 6.22 13.21
C LYS A 63 -5.42 6.39 12.29
N LYS A 64 -4.33 6.98 12.80
CA LYS A 64 -3.09 7.21 12.04
C LYS A 64 -2.46 5.90 11.57
N THR A 65 -2.38 4.91 12.45
CA THR A 65 -1.81 3.59 12.13
C THR A 65 -2.60 2.90 11.03
N ALA A 66 -3.94 2.93 11.12
CA ALA A 66 -4.82 2.37 10.10
C ALA A 66 -4.71 3.11 8.76
N GLY A 67 -4.54 4.44 8.79
CA GLY A 67 -4.27 5.24 7.60
C GLY A 67 -2.95 4.86 6.92
N GLU A 68 -1.87 4.72 7.69
CA GLU A 68 -0.58 4.25 7.19
C GLU A 68 -0.68 2.85 6.57
N ARG A 69 -1.41 1.92 7.21
CA ARG A 69 -1.63 0.58 6.67
C ARG A 69 -2.33 0.63 5.32
N ARG A 70 -3.44 1.37 5.21
CA ARG A 70 -4.20 1.52 3.94
C ARG A 70 -3.33 2.12 2.82
N LEU A 71 -2.50 3.10 3.16
CA LEU A 71 -1.57 3.69 2.20
C LEU A 71 -0.59 2.64 1.67
N LEU A 72 0.04 1.87 2.56
CA LEU A 72 0.99 0.82 2.19
C LEU A 72 0.31 -0.32 1.41
N GLU A 73 -0.93 -0.68 1.72
CA GLU A 73 -1.71 -1.67 0.95
C GLU A 73 -1.94 -1.20 -0.48
N ARG A 74 -2.36 0.06 -0.65
CA ARG A 74 -2.54 0.68 -1.96
C ARG A 74 -1.23 0.71 -2.75
N GLN A 75 -0.12 1.06 -2.10
CA GLN A 75 1.20 1.08 -2.74
C GLN A 75 1.65 -0.32 -3.15
N LEU A 76 1.42 -1.33 -2.31
CA LEU A 76 1.73 -2.72 -2.62
C LEU A 76 0.95 -3.19 -3.86
N LEU A 77 -0.35 -2.90 -3.91
CA LEU A 77 -1.21 -3.24 -5.05
C LEU A 77 -0.73 -2.58 -6.34
N ASN A 78 -0.36 -1.29 -6.28
CA ASN A 78 0.18 -0.56 -7.44
C ASN A 78 1.49 -1.19 -7.93
N LEU A 79 2.37 -1.58 -7.01
CA LEU A 79 3.64 -2.23 -7.31
C LEU A 79 3.44 -3.60 -7.96
N GLU A 80 2.53 -4.42 -7.41
CA GLU A 80 2.19 -5.74 -7.96
C GLU A 80 1.58 -5.62 -9.37
N THR A 81 0.69 -4.64 -9.57
CA THR A 81 0.10 -4.35 -10.89
C THR A 81 1.16 -3.92 -11.89
N ALA A 82 2.07 -3.04 -11.49
CA ALA A 82 3.20 -2.60 -12.31
C ALA A 82 4.10 -3.77 -12.72
N MET A 83 4.40 -4.69 -11.79
CA MET A 83 5.16 -5.90 -12.07
C MET A 83 4.45 -6.81 -13.08
N GLN A 84 3.13 -7.00 -12.94
CA GLN A 84 2.36 -7.81 -13.89
C GLN A 84 2.38 -7.22 -15.31
N ILE A 85 2.23 -5.90 -15.44
CA ILE A 85 2.30 -5.23 -16.74
C ILE A 85 3.69 -5.40 -17.36
N LYS A 86 4.75 -5.31 -16.54
CA LYS A 86 6.13 -5.56 -17.00
C LYS A 86 6.29 -6.99 -17.53
N ASP A 87 5.87 -8.00 -16.78
CA ASP A 87 5.97 -9.40 -17.18
C ASP A 87 5.20 -9.68 -18.49
N GLN A 88 4.03 -9.05 -18.66
CA GLN A 88 3.27 -9.10 -19.92
C GLN A 88 4.04 -8.49 -21.09
N ALA A 89 4.65 -7.32 -20.90
CA ALA A 89 5.46 -6.67 -21.93
C ALA A 89 6.68 -7.51 -22.33
N GLU A 90 7.37 -8.12 -21.37
CA GLU A 90 8.49 -9.03 -21.63
C GLU A 90 8.03 -10.27 -22.42
N GLY A 91 6.88 -10.85 -22.05
CA GLY A 91 6.26 -11.96 -22.77
C GLY A 91 5.91 -11.61 -24.22
N HIS A 92 5.31 -10.44 -24.46
CA HIS A 92 5.01 -9.96 -25.82
C HIS A 92 6.29 -9.71 -26.63
N ALA A 93 7.32 -9.13 -26.02
CA ALA A 93 8.60 -8.92 -26.66
C ALA A 93 9.25 -10.26 -27.06
N GLN A 94 9.19 -11.27 -26.18
CA GLN A 94 9.71 -12.59 -26.49
C GLN A 94 8.94 -13.26 -27.63
N PHE A 95 7.61 -13.19 -27.61
CA PHE A 95 6.77 -13.71 -28.69
C PHE A 95 7.11 -13.06 -30.04
N ALA A 96 7.23 -11.73 -30.09
CA ALA A 96 7.60 -11.02 -31.30
C ALA A 96 8.99 -11.44 -31.83
N ARG A 97 9.97 -11.65 -30.94
CA ARG A 97 11.29 -12.19 -31.31
C ARG A 97 11.18 -13.59 -31.93
N SER A 98 10.39 -14.48 -31.32
CA SER A 98 10.19 -15.84 -31.83
C SER A 98 9.52 -15.84 -33.21
N MET A 99 8.51 -14.99 -33.40
CA MET A 99 7.84 -14.85 -34.70
C MET A 99 8.76 -14.28 -35.78
N GLN A 100 9.63 -13.33 -35.43
CA GLN A 100 10.63 -12.80 -36.36
C GLN A 100 11.63 -13.89 -36.80
N ALA A 101 12.09 -14.74 -35.87
CA ALA A 101 12.96 -15.86 -36.19
C ALA A 101 12.28 -16.90 -37.09
N LEU A 102 11.02 -17.23 -36.81
CA LEU A 102 10.21 -18.13 -37.63
C LEU A 102 10.01 -17.57 -39.06
N ALA A 103 9.65 -16.30 -39.17
CA ALA A 103 9.48 -15.63 -40.45
C ALA A 103 10.78 -15.65 -41.27
N ALA A 104 11.92 -15.36 -40.65
CA ALA A 104 13.22 -15.44 -41.32
C ALA A 104 13.55 -16.86 -41.83
N ALA A 105 13.24 -17.90 -41.03
CA ALA A 105 13.43 -19.29 -41.43
C ALA A 105 12.56 -19.69 -42.64
N ILE A 106 11.27 -19.32 -42.62
CA ILE A 106 10.33 -19.55 -43.74
C ILE A 106 10.80 -18.80 -44.99
N GLY A 107 11.22 -17.55 -44.85
CA GLY A 107 11.72 -16.74 -45.96
C GLY A 107 12.92 -17.35 -46.66
N LYS A 108 13.85 -17.89 -45.88
CA LYS A 108 15.02 -18.59 -46.40
C LYS A 108 14.65 -19.87 -47.15
N ALA A 109 13.54 -20.51 -46.79
CA ALA A 109 13.06 -21.75 -47.40
C ALA A 109 12.15 -21.55 -48.63
N PHE A 110 11.34 -20.49 -48.67
CA PHE A 110 10.25 -20.34 -49.65
C PHE A 110 10.28 -19.05 -50.49
N GLY A 111 11.21 -18.12 -50.24
CA GLY A 111 11.46 -16.92 -51.06
C GLY A 111 10.19 -16.13 -51.43
N SER A 112 9.66 -15.29 -50.53
CA SER A 112 8.42 -14.55 -50.83
C SER A 112 8.32 -13.14 -50.22
N ALA A 113 7.58 -12.31 -50.94
CA ALA A 113 7.66 -10.85 -51.02
C ALA A 113 6.97 -10.05 -49.89
N ASP A 114 6.41 -10.68 -48.85
CA ASP A 114 5.71 -9.97 -47.76
C ASP A 114 6.42 -10.06 -46.39
N LEU A 115 7.65 -10.61 -46.40
CA LEU A 115 8.49 -10.74 -45.21
C LEU A 115 8.99 -9.40 -44.67
N ALA A 116 9.25 -8.42 -45.54
CA ALA A 116 9.71 -7.10 -45.13
C ALA A 116 8.64 -6.35 -44.32
N LYS A 117 7.37 -6.40 -44.75
CA LYS A 117 6.23 -5.84 -44.02
C LYS A 117 5.99 -6.55 -42.70
N THR A 118 6.16 -7.88 -42.70
CA THR A 118 6.01 -8.71 -41.50
C THR A 118 7.12 -8.42 -40.48
N GLN A 119 8.37 -8.30 -40.91
CA GLN A 119 9.50 -7.85 -40.08
C GLN A 119 9.26 -6.46 -39.49
N ALA A 120 8.83 -5.49 -40.29
CA ALA A 120 8.58 -4.13 -39.82
C ALA A 120 7.49 -4.06 -38.74
N ARG A 121 6.43 -4.88 -38.86
CA ARG A 121 5.39 -4.98 -37.82
C ARG A 121 5.94 -5.57 -36.52
N PHE A 122 6.80 -6.59 -36.59
CA PHE A 122 7.44 -7.15 -35.40
C PHE A 122 8.43 -6.19 -34.74
N GLU A 123 9.22 -5.46 -35.53
CA GLU A 123 10.11 -4.41 -35.02
C GLU A 123 9.34 -3.30 -34.30
N THR A 124 8.19 -2.90 -34.86
CA THR A 124 7.29 -1.92 -34.22
C THR A 124 6.75 -2.42 -32.89
N ALA A 125 6.29 -3.68 -32.83
CA ALA A 125 5.80 -4.29 -31.59
C ALA A 125 6.92 -4.41 -30.52
N LEU A 126 8.14 -4.76 -30.95
CA LEU A 126 9.31 -4.80 -30.07
C LEU A 126 9.68 -3.40 -29.54
N ALA A 127 9.61 -2.37 -30.38
CA ALA A 127 9.85 -0.99 -29.97
C ALA A 127 8.80 -0.50 -28.97
N GLN A 128 7.52 -0.83 -29.19
CA GLN A 128 6.45 -0.51 -28.26
C GLN A 128 6.64 -1.21 -26.90
N ALA A 129 6.99 -2.50 -26.90
CA ALA A 129 7.29 -3.24 -25.67
C ALA A 129 8.45 -2.60 -24.88
N ARG A 130 9.53 -2.20 -25.57
CA ARG A 130 10.64 -1.47 -24.96
C ARG A 130 10.20 -0.13 -24.35
N SER A 131 9.34 0.62 -25.03
CA SER A 131 8.83 1.88 -24.50
C SER A 131 7.95 1.69 -23.25
N MET A 132 7.25 0.55 -23.15
CA MET A 132 6.48 0.21 -21.95
C MET A 132 7.39 -0.14 -20.77
N GLU A 133 8.50 -0.84 -21.00
CA GLU A 133 9.52 -1.10 -19.96
C GLU A 133 10.11 0.21 -19.41
N GLU A 134 10.40 1.18 -20.28
CA GLU A 134 10.92 2.50 -19.88
C GLU A 134 9.88 3.33 -19.11
N ARG A 135 8.61 3.34 -19.56
CA ARG A 135 7.53 4.02 -18.84
C ARG A 135 7.26 3.39 -17.47
N MET A 136 7.37 2.07 -17.37
CA MET A 136 7.22 1.38 -16.09
C MET A 136 8.35 1.75 -15.12
N ALA A 137 9.57 1.92 -15.62
CA ALA A 137 10.69 2.38 -14.80
C ALA A 137 10.42 3.78 -14.23
N LEU A 138 9.93 4.71 -15.05
CA LEU A 138 9.55 6.06 -14.62
C LEU A 138 8.38 6.05 -13.62
N PHE A 139 7.41 5.16 -13.80
CA PHE A 139 6.29 5.00 -12.86
C PHE A 139 6.75 4.49 -11.49
N LEU A 140 7.67 3.52 -11.46
CA LEU A 140 8.22 3.00 -10.21
C LEU A 140 9.07 4.05 -9.48
N GLU A 141 9.82 4.86 -10.24
CA GLU A 141 10.59 6.00 -9.71
C GLU A 141 9.69 7.09 -9.14
N SER A 142 8.63 7.49 -9.86
CA SER A 142 7.68 8.52 -9.40
C SER A 142 6.79 8.05 -8.24
N THR A 143 6.50 6.75 -8.15
CA THR A 143 5.80 6.17 -7.00
C THR A 143 6.64 6.30 -5.73
N SER A 144 7.98 6.25 -5.84
CA SER A 144 8.88 6.51 -4.71
C SER A 144 8.78 7.96 -4.22
N GLU A 145 8.54 8.92 -5.11
CA GLU A 145 8.39 10.34 -4.76
C GLU A 145 7.01 10.66 -4.17
N LEU A 146 5.93 10.04 -4.69
CA LEU A 146 4.56 10.19 -4.17
C LEU A 146 4.37 9.67 -2.74
N VAL A 147 5.30 8.86 -2.23
CA VAL A 147 5.30 8.36 -0.84
C VAL A 147 5.47 9.50 0.18
N SER A 148 6.08 10.63 -0.20
CA SER A 148 6.35 11.73 0.75
C SER A 148 5.17 12.66 0.99
N ASP A 149 4.14 12.67 0.13
CA ASP A 149 3.17 13.78 0.04
C ASP A 149 1.71 13.40 0.39
N ALA A 150 1.44 12.16 0.81
CA ALA A 150 0.06 11.72 1.08
C ALA A 150 -0.39 12.03 2.53
N GLU A 151 -1.10 13.16 2.70
CA GLU A 151 -1.76 13.59 3.94
C GLU A 151 -2.95 12.70 4.41
N THR A 152 -2.76 12.14 5.61
CA THR A 152 -3.58 12.16 6.86
C THR A 152 -5.09 11.88 6.96
N ASP A 153 -5.87 11.55 5.94
CA ASP A 153 -7.30 11.21 6.17
C ASP A 153 -7.83 10.00 5.38
N LEU A 154 -7.06 8.90 5.41
CA LEU A 154 -7.43 7.65 4.74
C LEU A 154 -8.41 6.77 5.54
N VAL A 155 -8.77 7.16 6.77
CA VAL A 155 -9.64 6.40 7.69
C VAL A 155 -10.56 7.38 8.39
N THR A 156 -11.87 7.10 8.46
CA THR A 156 -12.83 7.96 9.17
C THR A 156 -12.89 7.65 10.65
N ASP A 157 -13.40 8.58 11.45
CA ASP A 157 -13.56 8.37 12.89
C ASP A 157 -14.54 7.23 13.21
N GLU A 158 -15.61 7.08 12.40
CA GLU A 158 -16.59 5.98 12.57
C GLU A 158 -15.96 4.61 12.32
N GLU A 159 -15.01 4.51 11.37
CA GLU A 159 -14.28 3.27 11.12
C GLU A 159 -13.39 2.90 12.31
N VAL A 160 -12.78 3.90 12.95
CA VAL A 160 -11.98 3.69 14.17
C VAL A 160 -12.89 3.26 15.33
N ASP A 161 -14.07 3.82 15.44
CA ASP A 161 -15.04 3.47 16.48
C ASP A 161 -15.57 2.05 16.30
N ALA A 162 -15.84 1.63 15.06
CA ALA A 162 -16.18 0.25 14.73
C ALA A 162 -15.05 -0.72 15.10
N LEU A 163 -13.79 -0.38 14.84
CA LEU A 163 -12.63 -1.17 15.28
C LEU A 163 -12.53 -1.29 16.81
N LEU A 164 -12.94 -0.23 17.52
CA LEU A 164 -12.97 -0.21 18.98
C LEU A 164 -14.21 -0.92 19.56
N GLY A 165 -15.21 -1.22 18.74
CA GLY A 165 -16.49 -1.80 19.16
C GLY A 165 -17.38 -0.78 19.88
N VAL A 166 -17.29 0.51 19.51
CA VAL A 166 -18.12 1.58 20.04
C VAL A 166 -19.36 1.71 19.17
N GLY A 167 -20.54 1.33 19.70
CA GLY A 167 -21.82 1.72 19.11
C GLY A 167 -22.28 3.09 19.62
N PRO A 168 -23.21 3.78 18.92
CA PRO A 168 -23.77 5.08 19.37
C PRO A 168 -24.46 4.99 20.74
N ASP A 169 -24.86 3.79 21.18
CA ASP A 169 -25.48 3.55 22.48
C ASP A 169 -24.45 3.45 23.63
N ASP A 170 -23.18 3.14 23.34
CA ASP A 170 -22.14 2.94 24.37
C ASP A 170 -21.51 4.25 24.86
N GLU A 171 -21.50 5.31 24.04
CA GLU A 171 -21.06 6.65 24.48
C GLU A 171 -22.04 7.24 25.51
N ARG A 172 -23.34 7.19 25.22
CA ARG A 172 -24.39 7.67 26.14
C ARG A 172 -24.41 6.91 27.46
N ALA A 173 -24.11 5.60 27.43
CA ALA A 173 -24.06 4.77 28.62
C ALA A 173 -22.82 5.03 29.50
N ILE A 174 -21.76 5.63 28.95
CA ILE A 174 -20.57 6.03 29.70
C ILE A 174 -20.73 7.44 30.24
N ASP A 175 -21.24 8.38 29.44
CA ASP A 175 -21.53 9.75 29.89
C ASP A 175 -22.52 9.73 31.06
N GLY A 176 -23.59 8.95 30.99
CA GLY A 176 -24.53 8.79 32.11
C GLY A 176 -23.90 8.15 33.36
N ARG A 177 -22.88 7.29 33.21
CA ARG A 177 -22.15 6.71 34.35
C ARG A 177 -21.17 7.70 34.97
N ILE A 178 -20.55 8.56 34.15
CA ILE A 178 -19.68 9.65 34.61
C ILE A 178 -20.51 10.69 35.35
N GLU A 179 -21.65 11.10 34.80
CA GLU A 179 -22.58 12.03 35.46
C GLU A 179 -23.11 11.48 36.78
N SER A 180 -23.50 10.20 36.83
CA SER A 180 -23.96 9.56 38.08
C SER A 180 -22.85 9.54 39.14
N ARG A 181 -21.60 9.25 38.75
CA ARG A 181 -20.47 9.27 39.70
C ARG A 181 -20.11 10.66 40.16
N LEU A 182 -20.17 11.67 39.29
CA LEU A 182 -19.95 13.07 39.67
C LEU A 182 -21.02 13.54 40.66
N ALA A 183 -22.30 13.20 40.41
CA ALA A 183 -23.40 13.52 41.31
C ALA A 183 -23.35 12.79 42.66
N GLU A 184 -22.74 11.61 42.73
CA GLU A 184 -22.46 10.91 43.99
C GLU A 184 -21.34 11.57 44.78
N LEU A 185 -20.27 12.00 44.09
CA LEU A 185 -19.16 12.72 44.71
C LEU A 185 -19.58 14.10 45.23
N ASP A 186 -20.40 14.84 44.49
CA ASP A 186 -20.93 16.14 44.93
C ASP A 186 -21.85 16.01 46.15
N ARG A 187 -22.66 14.94 46.22
CA ARG A 187 -23.48 14.65 47.40
C ARG A 187 -22.64 14.25 48.60
N ALA A 188 -21.57 13.48 48.39
CA ALA A 188 -20.63 13.11 49.45
C ALA A 188 -19.83 14.32 49.96
N ALA A 189 -19.44 15.24 49.07
CA ALA A 189 -18.73 16.47 49.42
C ALA A 189 -19.65 17.50 50.10
N GLY A 190 -20.91 17.62 49.67
CA GLY A 190 -21.91 18.51 50.29
C GLY A 190 -22.37 18.07 51.67
N GLY A 191 -22.33 16.76 51.97
CA GLY A 191 -22.64 16.22 53.30
C GLY A 191 -21.55 16.47 54.36
N ALA A 192 -20.30 16.68 53.94
CA ALA A 192 -19.18 16.94 54.85
C ALA A 192 -19.09 18.41 55.33
N ALA A 193 -19.89 19.32 54.77
CA ALA A 193 -19.92 20.74 55.14
C ALA A 193 -21.02 21.13 56.13
N ALA A 194 -21.82 20.16 56.62
CA ALA A 194 -22.95 20.38 57.52
C ALA A 194 -22.85 19.62 58.87
N GLY A 195 -21.66 19.19 59.27
CA GLY A 195 -21.39 18.52 60.55
C GLY A 195 -20.41 19.31 61.41
#